data_AF-A0AAW2JBL6-F1
#
_entry.id   AF-A0AAW2JBL6-F1
#
_cell.length_a   1.000
_cell.length_b   1.000
_cell.length_c   1.000
_cell.angle_alpha   90.00
_cell.angle_beta   90.00
_cell.angle_gamma   90.00
#
_symmetry.space_group_name_H-M   'P 1'
#
loop_
_entity.id
_entity.type
_entity.pdbx_description
1 polymer ?
#
loop_
_entity_poly.entity_id
_entity_poly.type
_entity_poly.pdbx_seq_one_letter_code
_entity_poly.pdbx_strand_id
1 'polypeptide(L)'
;MEKKEYSSAEVDHSSPKDEFQELLQTLEHQTNWDGQRLVKYDGIWLLELLFRPILSAQKYFKAKDTDVILSTMPKSGTTWLKALTFSIANRSVFPIDRSPLLTSNPHKRQFLLENKIAKDAVPLELDEAFDMFCRGITSYGPFWEHMLGYWNAHLKNPERVLFLKYEDLKGISCPM
;
A
#
# COMPACT_ATOMS: atom_id res chain seq x y z
N MET A 1 21.87 27.72 -17.33
CA MET A 1 21.46 26.66 -16.39
C MET A 1 20.69 25.64 -17.21
N GLU A 2 21.37 24.54 -17.55
CA GLU A 2 20.95 23.57 -18.56
C GLU A 2 19.75 22.73 -18.09
N LYS A 3 18.75 22.60 -18.96
CA LYS A 3 17.71 21.58 -18.84
C LYS A 3 18.32 20.27 -19.31
N LYS A 4 18.44 19.28 -18.42
CA LYS A 4 18.70 17.90 -18.84
C LYS A 4 17.37 17.24 -19.21
N GLU A 5 17.14 17.06 -20.50
CA GLU A 5 16.17 16.11 -21.04
C GLU A 5 16.60 14.70 -20.67
N TYR A 6 15.70 13.93 -20.06
CA TYR A 6 15.88 12.51 -19.83
C TYR A 6 15.42 11.78 -21.10
N SER A 7 16.40 11.27 -21.85
CA SER A 7 16.19 10.48 -23.06
C SER A 7 15.35 9.23 -22.74
N SER A 8 14.24 9.08 -23.45
CA SER A 8 13.48 7.84 -23.54
C SER A 8 14.34 6.79 -24.23
N ALA A 9 14.89 5.87 -23.46
CA ALA A 9 15.50 4.66 -24.01
C ALA A 9 14.44 3.91 -24.82
N GLU A 10 14.80 3.60 -26.07
CA GLU A 10 14.00 2.84 -27.02
C GLU A 10 13.54 1.52 -26.39
N VAL A 11 12.23 1.33 -26.31
CA VAL A 11 11.63 0.06 -25.88
C VAL A 11 11.68 -0.86 -27.09
N ASP A 12 12.63 -1.77 -27.08
CA ASP A 12 12.66 -2.93 -27.97
C ASP A 12 11.30 -3.64 -27.93
N HIS A 13 10.64 -3.71 -29.09
CA HIS A 13 9.29 -4.25 -29.27
C HIS A 13 9.23 -5.78 -29.30
N SER A 14 10.27 -6.48 -28.84
CA SER A 14 10.21 -7.92 -28.60
C SER A 14 10.01 -8.24 -27.12
N SER A 15 8.82 -7.97 -26.57
CA SER A 15 8.52 -8.37 -25.18
C SER A 15 8.63 -9.90 -25.05
N PRO A 16 9.41 -10.44 -24.09
CA PRO A 16 9.23 -11.83 -23.67
C PRO A 16 7.75 -11.99 -23.30
N LYS A 17 7.13 -13.13 -23.62
CA LYS A 17 5.79 -13.45 -23.11
C LYS A 17 5.75 -13.07 -21.62
N ASP A 18 4.80 -12.21 -21.24
CA ASP A 18 4.81 -11.58 -19.93
C ASP A 18 4.64 -12.68 -18.87
N GLU A 19 5.75 -13.10 -18.24
CA GLU A 19 5.83 -14.12 -17.19
C GLU A 19 4.78 -13.86 -16.09
N PHE A 20 4.49 -12.58 -15.79
CA PHE A 20 3.47 -12.21 -14.83
C PHE A 20 2.06 -12.53 -15.32
N GLN A 21 1.79 -12.38 -16.61
CA GLN A 21 0.50 -12.69 -17.22
C GLN A 21 0.25 -14.20 -17.26
N GLU A 22 1.29 -14.98 -17.58
CA GLU A 22 1.22 -16.44 -17.55
C GLU A 22 0.96 -16.95 -16.13
N LEU A 23 1.70 -16.44 -15.14
CA LEU A 23 1.47 -16.76 -13.74
C LEU A 23 0.07 -16.36 -13.29
N LEU A 24 -0.37 -15.14 -13.61
CA LEU A 24 -1.68 -14.62 -13.21
C LEU A 24 -2.83 -15.55 -13.61
N GLN A 25 -2.78 -16.14 -14.81
CA GLN A 25 -3.81 -17.05 -15.31
C GLN A 25 -3.90 -18.39 -14.55
N THR A 26 -2.85 -18.77 -13.82
CA THR A 26 -2.79 -20.04 -13.08
C THR A 26 -3.30 -19.92 -11.64
N LEU A 27 -3.49 -18.69 -11.14
CA LEU A 27 -3.81 -18.43 -9.74
C LEU A 27 -5.32 -18.50 -9.46
N GLU A 28 -5.67 -18.65 -8.18
CA GLU A 28 -7.06 -18.62 -7.74
C GLU A 28 -7.61 -17.20 -7.87
N HIS A 29 -8.78 -17.05 -8.49
CA HIS A 29 -9.46 -15.76 -8.67
C HIS A 29 -10.78 -15.70 -7.89
N GLN A 30 -11.10 -14.52 -7.38
CA GLN A 30 -12.38 -14.23 -6.74
C GLN A 30 -12.84 -12.82 -7.09
N THR A 31 -14.12 -12.54 -6.87
CA THR A 31 -14.65 -11.17 -6.93
C THR A 31 -14.71 -10.62 -5.51
N ASN A 32 -14.18 -9.41 -5.31
CA ASN A 32 -14.24 -8.68 -4.05
C ASN A 32 -15.66 -8.12 -3.83
N TRP A 33 -15.96 -7.69 -2.60
CA TRP A 33 -17.26 -7.11 -2.24
C TRP A 33 -17.62 -5.81 -2.99
N ASP A 34 -16.62 -5.14 -3.58
CA ASP A 34 -16.76 -3.95 -4.41
C ASP A 34 -16.66 -4.26 -5.92
N GLY A 35 -16.83 -5.52 -6.31
CA GLY A 35 -16.80 -5.99 -7.70
C GLY A 35 -15.40 -6.08 -8.32
N GLN A 36 -14.34 -5.72 -7.60
CA GLN A 36 -12.97 -5.82 -8.12
C GLN A 36 -12.48 -7.27 -8.14
N ARG A 37 -11.66 -7.62 -9.14
CA ARG A 37 -11.06 -8.96 -9.22
C ARG A 37 -9.90 -9.11 -8.24
N LEU A 38 -9.94 -10.17 -7.46
CA LEU A 38 -8.89 -10.62 -6.57
C LEU A 38 -8.17 -11.81 -7.18
N VAL A 39 -6.87 -11.89 -6.91
CA VAL A 39 -6.02 -13.04 -7.22
C VAL A 39 -5.31 -13.47 -5.93
N LYS A 40 -5.26 -14.77 -5.66
CA LYS A 40 -4.55 -15.30 -4.50
C LYS A 40 -3.11 -15.61 -4.85
N TYR A 41 -2.18 -14.98 -4.15
CA TYR A 41 -0.74 -15.20 -4.31
C TYR A 41 -0.10 -15.36 -2.94
N ASP A 42 0.62 -16.47 -2.73
CA ASP A 42 1.29 -16.81 -1.47
C ASP A 42 0.36 -16.71 -0.24
N GLY A 43 -0.88 -17.20 -0.38
CA GLY A 43 -1.89 -17.18 0.69
C GLY A 43 -2.61 -15.85 0.90
N ILE A 44 -2.20 -14.77 0.22
CA ILE A 44 -2.79 -13.43 0.33
C ILE A 44 -3.64 -13.11 -0.91
N TRP A 45 -4.81 -12.53 -0.70
CA TRP A 45 -5.64 -11.99 -1.77
C TRP A 45 -5.17 -10.60 -2.19
N LEU A 46 -4.69 -10.47 -3.42
CA LEU A 46 -4.26 -9.22 -4.02
C LEU A 46 -5.31 -8.73 -5.02
N LEU A 47 -5.43 -7.42 -5.20
CA LEU A 47 -6.19 -6.92 -6.33
C LEU A 47 -5.43 -7.20 -7.62
N GLU A 48 -6.12 -7.77 -8.60
CA GLU A 48 -5.52 -8.19 -9.87
C GLU A 48 -4.79 -7.02 -10.56
N LEU A 49 -5.37 -5.81 -10.48
CA LEU A 49 -4.77 -4.59 -11.04
C LEU A 49 -3.41 -4.20 -10.40
N LEU A 50 -3.11 -4.72 -9.21
CA LEU A 50 -1.86 -4.49 -8.49
C LEU A 50 -0.89 -5.67 -8.56
N PHE A 51 -1.31 -6.80 -9.11
CA PHE A 51 -0.51 -8.02 -9.17
C PHE A 51 0.84 -7.76 -9.86
N ARG A 52 0.82 -7.25 -11.09
CA ARG A 52 2.04 -6.96 -11.86
C ARG A 52 2.95 -5.91 -11.18
N PRO A 53 2.43 -4.77 -10.69
CA PRO A 53 3.24 -3.83 -9.90
C PRO A 53 3.89 -4.44 -8.65
N ILE A 54 3.17 -5.28 -7.90
CA ILE A 54 3.69 -5.91 -6.68
C ILE A 54 4.82 -6.88 -7.02
N LEU A 55 4.62 -7.78 -7.98
CA LEU A 55 5.67 -8.73 -8.38
C LEU A 55 6.87 -8.04 -9.01
N SER A 56 6.64 -6.95 -9.75
CA SER A 56 7.73 -6.10 -10.26
C SER A 56 8.52 -5.46 -9.13
N ALA A 57 7.84 -4.93 -8.10
CA ALA A 57 8.50 -4.40 -6.92
C ALA A 57 9.30 -5.50 -6.18
N GLN A 58 8.74 -6.70 -6.01
CA GLN A 58 9.46 -7.83 -5.39
C GLN A 58 10.73 -8.21 -6.16
N LYS A 59 10.71 -8.19 -7.50
CA LYS A 59 11.85 -8.60 -8.34
C LYS A 59 12.91 -7.51 -8.49
N TYR A 60 12.51 -6.24 -8.49
CA TYR A 60 13.39 -5.14 -8.93
C TYR A 60 13.61 -4.03 -7.90
N PHE A 61 12.83 -3.95 -6.82
CA PHE A 61 13.01 -2.93 -5.80
C PHE A 61 14.28 -3.18 -4.99
N LYS A 62 15.16 -2.17 -4.91
CA LYS A 62 16.39 -2.20 -4.13
C LYS A 62 16.28 -1.20 -3.00
N ALA A 63 15.90 -1.67 -1.82
CA ALA A 63 15.86 -0.85 -0.61
C ALA A 63 17.26 -0.34 -0.26
N LYS A 64 17.33 0.88 0.26
CA LYS A 64 18.52 1.46 0.88
C LYS A 64 18.34 1.47 2.39
N ASP A 65 19.44 1.47 3.14
CA ASP A 65 19.39 1.55 4.60
C ASP A 65 18.80 2.87 5.13
N THR A 66 18.70 3.89 4.27
CA THR A 66 18.06 5.18 4.57
C THR A 66 16.55 5.18 4.32
N ASP A 67 16.01 4.15 3.67
CA ASP A 67 14.61 4.13 3.28
C ASP A 67 13.73 3.82 4.50
N VAL A 68 12.63 4.56 4.62
CA VAL A 68 11.58 4.29 5.60
C VAL A 68 10.36 3.80 4.85
N ILE A 69 10.01 2.53 5.07
CA ILE A 69 8.83 1.91 4.48
C ILE A 69 7.66 2.10 5.44
N LEU A 70 6.62 2.78 4.97
CA LEU A 70 5.37 2.89 5.66
C LEU A 70 4.43 1.78 5.17
N SER A 71 4.10 0.83 6.03
CA SER A 71 3.11 -0.22 5.76
C SER A 71 1.85 0.03 6.56
N THR A 72 0.70 0.03 5.87
CA THR A 72 -0.61 0.28 6.48
C THR A 72 -1.67 -0.51 5.73
N MET A 73 -2.65 -1.02 6.47
CA MET A 73 -3.87 -1.49 5.84
C MET A 73 -4.68 -0.32 5.27
N PRO A 74 -5.41 -0.51 4.17
CA PRO A 74 -6.36 0.48 3.71
C PRO A 74 -7.30 0.89 4.85
N LYS A 75 -7.60 2.20 4.93
CA LYS A 75 -8.51 2.81 5.91
C LYS A 75 -8.04 2.84 7.38
N SER A 76 -6.87 2.31 7.73
CA SER A 76 -6.34 2.35 9.11
C SER A 76 -5.51 3.61 9.42
N GLY A 77 -5.94 4.80 8.96
CA GLY A 77 -5.27 6.07 9.27
C GLY A 77 -4.11 6.46 8.33
N THR A 78 -4.06 5.90 7.12
CA THR A 78 -2.98 6.11 6.13
C THR A 78 -2.67 7.58 5.84
N THR A 79 -3.70 8.42 5.67
CA THR A 79 -3.54 9.86 5.40
C THR A 79 -2.80 10.57 6.53
N TRP A 80 -3.18 10.29 7.78
CA TRP A 80 -2.60 10.95 8.94
C TRP A 80 -1.17 10.48 9.18
N LEU A 81 -0.93 9.17 9.06
CA LEU A 81 0.41 8.61 9.25
C LEU A 81 1.40 9.04 8.16
N LYS A 82 0.95 9.19 6.90
CA LYS A 82 1.75 9.81 5.83
C LYS A 82 2.12 11.26 6.15
N ALA A 83 1.13 12.06 6.57
CA ALA A 83 1.36 13.47 6.91
C ALA A 83 2.37 13.60 8.08
N LEU A 84 2.22 12.79 9.12
CA LEU A 84 3.15 12.77 10.25
C LEU A 84 4.56 12.35 9.84
N THR A 85 4.70 11.24 9.10
CA THR A 85 6.00 10.74 8.63
C THR A 85 6.71 11.80 7.79
N PHE A 86 6.00 12.43 6.85
CA PHE A 86 6.55 13.51 6.04
C PHE A 86 7.01 14.69 6.91
N SER A 87 6.17 15.12 7.86
CA SER A 87 6.47 16.25 8.72
C SER A 87 7.70 15.99 9.58
N ILE A 88 7.81 14.79 10.17
CA ILE A 88 8.95 14.39 10.99
C ILE A 88 10.23 14.34 10.16
N ALA A 89 10.20 13.69 8.98
CA ALA A 89 11.37 13.52 8.14
C ALA A 89 11.89 14.85 7.56
N ASN A 90 11.00 15.81 7.30
CA ASN A 90 11.33 17.07 6.65
C ASN A 90 11.31 18.29 7.58
N ARG A 91 11.19 18.10 8.91
CA ARG A 91 11.05 19.20 9.89
C ARG A 91 12.22 20.19 9.91
N SER A 92 13.41 19.76 9.50
CA SER A 92 14.59 20.62 9.38
C SER A 92 14.62 21.43 8.07
N VAL A 93 13.86 20.99 7.06
CA VAL A 93 13.80 21.60 5.73
C VAL A 93 12.61 22.55 5.62
N PHE A 94 11.45 22.15 6.15
CA PHE A 94 10.23 22.94 6.13
C PHE A 94 9.78 23.27 7.56
N PRO A 95 9.74 24.56 7.93
CA PRO A 95 9.00 25.03 9.10
C PRO A 95 7.53 24.58 9.04
N ILE A 96 6.90 24.35 10.20
CA ILE A 96 5.54 23.80 10.31
C ILE A 96 4.52 24.67 9.54
N ASP A 97 4.64 25.99 9.64
CA ASP A 97 3.78 26.99 9.01
C ASP A 97 3.98 27.13 7.49
N ARG A 98 5.07 26.56 6.95
CA ARG A 98 5.40 26.56 5.51
C ARG A 98 5.46 25.15 4.94
N SER A 99 4.84 24.18 5.63
CA SER A 99 4.85 22.79 5.21
C SER A 99 4.14 22.62 3.87
N PRO A 100 4.73 21.90 2.91
CA PRO A 100 4.08 21.56 1.64
C PRO A 100 2.78 20.74 1.80
N LEU A 101 2.50 20.21 3.00
CA LEU A 101 1.23 19.55 3.33
C LEU A 101 0.04 20.53 3.44
N LEU A 102 0.29 21.82 3.67
CA LEU A 102 -0.76 22.85 3.74
C LEU A 102 -1.37 23.17 2.37
N THR A 103 -0.63 22.90 1.29
CA THR A 103 -1.01 23.28 -0.08
C THR A 103 -1.21 22.07 -1.00
N SER A 104 -0.95 20.85 -0.54
CA SER A 104 -1.05 19.65 -1.37
C SER A 104 -1.45 18.42 -0.57
N ASN A 105 -2.21 17.52 -1.21
CA ASN A 105 -2.60 16.25 -0.60
C ASN A 105 -1.36 15.37 -0.35
N PRO A 106 -1.17 14.82 0.87
CA PRO A 106 -0.07 13.92 1.22
C PRO A 106 0.09 12.73 0.27
N HIS A 107 -1.01 12.26 -0.34
CA HIS A 107 -1.01 11.14 -1.28
C HIS A 107 -0.34 11.45 -2.62
N LYS A 108 -0.22 12.73 -3.02
CA LYS A 108 0.40 13.11 -4.30
C LYS A 108 1.93 13.04 -4.31
N ARG A 109 2.59 12.95 -3.14
CA ARG A 109 4.05 13.06 -3.03
C ARG A 109 4.77 11.75 -2.72
N GLN A 110 4.04 10.71 -2.35
CA GLN A 110 4.60 9.42 -2.00
C GLN A 110 3.98 8.35 -2.91
N PHE A 111 4.83 7.52 -3.52
CA PHE A 111 4.38 6.41 -4.36
C PHE A 111 3.45 5.52 -3.52
N LEU A 112 2.15 5.53 -3.83
CA LEU A 112 1.16 4.67 -3.19
C LEU A 112 0.38 3.94 -4.28
N LEU A 113 0.27 2.62 -4.12
CA LEU A 113 -0.66 1.79 -4.87
C LEU A 113 -2.05 2.02 -4.28
N GLU A 114 -2.72 3.09 -4.69
CA GLU A 114 -4.10 3.37 -4.27
C GLU A 114 -5.09 2.53 -5.06
N ASN A 115 -6.01 1.91 -4.33
CA ASN A 115 -7.20 1.30 -4.88
C ASN A 115 -8.28 2.35 -5.07
N LYS A 116 -8.64 2.61 -6.32
CA LYS A 116 -9.91 3.27 -6.61
C LYS A 116 -10.99 2.20 -6.45
N ILE A 117 -11.90 2.40 -5.49
CA ILE A 117 -13.15 1.61 -5.43
C ILE A 117 -13.85 1.81 -6.78
N ALA A 118 -14.29 0.71 -7.40
CA ALA A 118 -15.05 0.78 -8.64
C ALA A 118 -16.31 1.63 -8.38
N LYS A 119 -16.39 2.80 -9.01
CA LYS A 119 -17.49 3.75 -8.77
C LYS A 119 -18.85 3.22 -9.23
N ASP A 120 -18.85 2.16 -10.05
CA ASP A 120 -20.02 1.62 -10.73
C ASP A 120 -20.39 0.21 -10.27
N ALA A 121 -19.67 -0.36 -9.29
CA ALA A 121 -20.03 -1.66 -8.73
C ALA A 121 -21.15 -1.48 -7.70
N VAL A 122 -22.20 -2.30 -7.79
CA VAL A 122 -23.19 -2.44 -6.72
C VAL A 122 -22.48 -3.15 -5.57
N PRO A 123 -22.23 -2.49 -4.43
CA PRO A 123 -21.58 -3.14 -3.30
C PRO A 123 -22.47 -4.28 -2.80
N LEU A 124 -21.85 -5.39 -2.38
CA LEU A 124 -22.59 -6.44 -1.68
C LEU A 124 -23.28 -5.89 -0.43
N GLU A 125 -24.34 -6.56 0.02
CA GLU A 125 -24.96 -6.28 1.31
C GLU A 125 -23.93 -6.41 2.45
N LEU A 126 -24.10 -5.62 3.51
CA LEU A 126 -23.12 -5.53 4.59
C LEU A 126 -22.75 -6.89 5.19
N ASP A 127 -23.74 -7.76 5.38
CA ASP A 127 -23.55 -9.09 5.96
C ASP A 127 -22.68 -9.99 5.07
N GLU A 128 -22.84 -9.90 3.75
CA GLU A 128 -22.04 -10.67 2.80
C GLU A 128 -20.62 -10.14 2.72
N ALA A 129 -20.45 -8.81 2.67
CA ALA A 129 -19.13 -8.19 2.75
C ALA A 129 -18.40 -8.53 4.06
N PHE A 130 -19.15 -8.62 5.17
CA PHE A 130 -18.62 -9.02 6.47
C PHE A 130 -18.22 -10.51 6.50
N ASP A 131 -19.05 -11.42 5.96
CA ASP A 131 -18.69 -12.85 5.82
C ASP A 131 -17.40 -13.03 5.01
N MET A 132 -17.30 -12.33 3.87
CA MET A 132 -16.10 -12.32 3.05
C MET A 132 -14.87 -11.84 3.83
N PHE A 133 -15.02 -10.76 4.61
CA PHE A 133 -13.96 -10.27 5.49
C PHE A 133 -13.53 -11.31 6.54
N CYS A 134 -14.49 -11.95 7.23
CA CYS A 134 -14.23 -12.99 8.22
C CYS A 134 -13.50 -14.20 7.62
N ARG A 135 -13.86 -14.58 6.39
CA ARG A 135 -13.18 -15.65 5.62
C ARG A 135 -11.84 -15.22 5.04
N GLY A 136 -11.48 -13.95 5.19
CA GLY A 136 -10.23 -13.38 4.69
C GLY A 136 -10.20 -13.09 3.19
N ILE A 137 -11.33 -13.19 2.49
CA ILE A 137 -11.45 -12.95 1.05
C ILE A 137 -11.69 -11.46 0.81
N THR A 138 -10.67 -10.65 1.06
CA THR A 138 -10.69 -9.20 0.84
C THR A 138 -9.35 -8.74 0.27
N SER A 139 -9.29 -7.54 -0.30
CA SER A 139 -8.01 -7.00 -0.77
C SER A 139 -6.99 -6.90 0.37
N TYR A 140 -5.82 -7.50 0.15
CA TYR A 140 -4.73 -7.71 1.13
C TYR A 140 -5.11 -8.63 2.31
N GLY A 141 -6.17 -9.41 2.18
CA GLY A 141 -6.63 -10.37 3.18
C GLY A 141 -5.89 -11.71 3.12
N PRO A 142 -5.91 -12.51 4.21
CA PRO A 142 -6.64 -12.27 5.45
C PRO A 142 -6.02 -11.17 6.32
N PHE A 143 -6.86 -10.29 6.88
CA PHE A 143 -6.43 -9.15 7.71
C PHE A 143 -5.53 -9.59 8.88
N TRP A 144 -5.89 -10.69 9.54
CA TRP A 144 -5.20 -11.20 10.72
C TRP A 144 -3.75 -11.60 10.40
N GLU A 145 -3.53 -12.28 9.27
CA GLU A 145 -2.20 -12.69 8.83
C GLU A 145 -1.31 -11.51 8.49
N HIS A 146 -1.88 -10.49 7.82
CA HIS A 146 -1.16 -9.25 7.54
C HIS A 146 -0.69 -8.59 8.84
N MET A 147 -1.58 -8.42 9.83
CA MET A 147 -1.23 -7.80 11.10
C MET A 147 -0.26 -8.64 11.93
N LEU A 148 -0.47 -9.96 11.98
CA LEU A 148 0.36 -10.89 12.72
C LEU A 148 1.79 -10.96 12.14
N GLY A 149 1.93 -10.90 10.81
CA GLY A 149 3.23 -10.85 10.14
C GLY A 149 4.08 -9.67 10.61
N TYR A 150 3.52 -8.45 10.60
CA TYR A 150 4.23 -7.26 11.07
C TYR A 150 4.44 -7.25 12.59
N TRP A 151 3.48 -7.75 13.37
CA TRP A 151 3.63 -7.89 14.82
C TRP A 151 4.78 -8.83 15.19
N ASN A 152 4.84 -10.01 14.57
CA ASN A 152 5.92 -10.96 14.78
C ASN A 152 7.27 -10.41 14.31
N ALA A 153 7.30 -9.66 13.20
CA ALA A 153 8.51 -8.98 12.73
C ALA A 153 9.00 -7.91 13.72
N HIS A 154 8.08 -7.14 14.31
CA HIS A 154 8.37 -6.21 15.40
C HIS A 154 8.95 -6.91 16.63
N LEU A 155 8.32 -7.98 17.10
CA LEU A 155 8.83 -8.75 18.25
C LEU A 155 10.24 -9.31 17.98
N LYS A 156 10.51 -9.75 16.75
CA LYS A 156 11.80 -10.30 16.34
C LYS A 156 12.88 -9.23 16.19
N ASN A 157 12.53 -8.02 15.76
CA ASN A 157 13.49 -6.94 15.50
C ASN A 157 12.87 -5.55 15.74
N PRO A 158 12.67 -5.14 17.00
CA PRO A 158 11.97 -3.90 17.33
C PRO A 158 12.72 -2.64 16.89
N GLU A 159 14.05 -2.73 16.73
CA GLU A 159 14.89 -1.63 16.23
C GLU A 159 14.67 -1.33 14.74
N ARG A 160 14.16 -2.31 13.97
CA ARG A 160 13.90 -2.15 12.52
C ARG A 160 12.43 -2.06 12.16
N VAL A 161 11.55 -2.65 12.97
CA VAL A 161 10.12 -2.68 12.70
C VAL A 161 9.39 -2.05 13.87
N LEU A 162 8.87 -0.84 13.66
CA LEU A 162 8.00 -0.15 14.60
C LEU A 162 6.54 -0.52 14.32
N PHE A 163 5.84 -1.07 15.30
CA PHE A 163 4.42 -1.40 15.21
C PHE A 163 3.59 -0.39 16.01
N LEU A 164 2.66 0.30 15.33
CA LEU A 164 1.82 1.32 15.94
C LEU A 164 0.35 0.94 15.83
N LYS A 165 -0.41 1.17 16.90
CA LYS A 165 -1.88 1.09 16.86
C LYS A 165 -2.44 2.50 16.71
N TYR A 166 -3.47 2.61 15.88
CA TYR A 166 -4.07 3.90 15.57
C TYR A 166 -4.74 4.54 16.79
N GLU A 167 -5.34 3.71 17.64
CA GLU A 167 -6.03 4.09 18.88
C GLU A 167 -5.05 4.70 19.89
N ASP A 168 -3.86 4.10 20.03
CA ASP A 168 -2.81 4.61 20.91
C ASP A 168 -2.32 5.99 20.44
N LEU A 169 -2.13 6.15 19.13
CA LEU A 169 -1.70 7.43 18.56
C LEU A 169 -2.75 8.54 18.71
N LYS A 170 -4.04 8.21 18.59
CA LYS A 170 -5.15 9.14 18.85
C LYS A 170 -5.21 9.58 20.31
N GLY A 171 -4.92 8.67 21.25
CA GLY A 171 -4.92 8.98 22.67
C GLY A 171 -3.88 10.02 23.09
N ILE A 172 -2.82 10.19 22.28
CA ILE A 172 -1.72 11.14 22.56
C ILE A 172 -2.07 12.57 22.10
N SER A 173 -3.01 12.73 21.15
CA SER A 173 -3.44 14.07 20.70
C SER A 173 -4.47 14.67 21.67
N CYS A 174 -3.96 15.33 22.71
CA CYS A 174 -4.59 16.26 23.67
C CYS A 174 -5.91 15.82 24.37
N PRO A 175 -5.98 15.82 25.72
CA PRO A 175 -7.26 16.05 26.38
C PRO A 175 -7.70 17.49 26.04
N MET A 176 -8.95 17.65 25.60
CA MET A 176 -9.58 18.97 25.49
C MET A 176 -9.65 19.66 26.84
#